data_AF-A0A0F5HSD1-F1
#
_entry.id   AF-A0A0F5HSD1-F1
#
_cell.length_a   1.000
_cell.length_b   1.000
_cell.length_c   1.000
_cell.angle_alpha   90.00
_cell.angle_beta   90.00
_cell.angle_gamma   90.00
#
_symmetry.space_group_name_H-M   'P 1'
#
loop_
_entity.id
_entity.type
_entity.pdbx_description
1 polymer ?
#
loop_
_entity_poly.entity_id
_entity_poly.type
_entity_poly.pdbx_seq_one_letter_code
_entity_poly.pdbx_strand_id
1 'polypeptide(L)'
;MEFHADEGHGSYKYIDGYPEVVWAQQLKEDIKLDIERSFPHLQLVHTAAVMHQSMDTVKGTAVPHYSETDALLYAGIETKGAFTGSSEQWEAITESVRTIQSKTAFIDIGFQFIETKRNAITHVSCPPKDTAAITTIQQAQAQCSSSGPYDLETGQLVQ
;
A
#
# COMPACT_ATOMS: atom_id res chain seq x y z
N MET A 1 14.41 -14.13 -20.34
CA MET A 1 14.42 -12.97 -19.43
C MET A 1 14.66 -11.78 -20.35
N GLU A 2 13.60 -11.03 -20.64
CA GLU A 2 13.64 -9.92 -21.59
C GLU A 2 13.80 -8.60 -20.82
N PHE A 3 14.74 -7.77 -21.29
CA PHE A 3 15.02 -6.46 -20.73
C PHE A 3 14.03 -5.46 -21.33
N HIS A 4 13.22 -4.81 -20.50
CA HIS A 4 12.27 -3.80 -20.91
C HIS A 4 12.77 -2.43 -20.46
N ALA A 5 13.14 -1.57 -21.41
CA ALA A 5 13.54 -0.19 -21.15
C ALA A 5 12.73 0.76 -22.02
N ASP A 6 12.21 1.82 -21.40
CA ASP A 6 11.48 2.89 -22.08
C ASP A 6 12.43 4.01 -22.53
N GLU A 7 12.00 4.81 -23.51
CA GLU A 7 12.70 6.05 -23.88
C GLU A 7 12.74 6.99 -22.68
N GLY A 8 13.94 7.44 -22.31
CA GLY A 8 14.14 8.23 -21.11
C GLY A 8 13.68 9.69 -21.21
N HIS A 9 13.47 10.30 -20.04
CA HIS A 9 13.20 11.73 -19.89
C HIS A 9 14.33 12.42 -19.10
N GLY A 10 14.72 13.63 -19.53
CA GLY A 10 15.74 14.44 -18.84
C GLY A 10 17.18 13.96 -19.12
N SER A 11 17.96 13.73 -18.06
CA SER A 11 19.39 13.34 -18.14
C SER A 11 19.65 11.86 -18.44
N TYR A 12 18.59 11.05 -18.53
CA TYR A 12 18.71 9.61 -18.69
C TYR A 12 18.23 9.16 -20.06
N LYS A 13 19.09 8.39 -20.75
CA LYS A 13 18.84 7.91 -22.12
C LYS A 13 17.90 6.70 -22.16
N TYR A 14 17.86 5.92 -21.08
CA TYR A 14 17.02 4.74 -20.90
C TYR A 14 16.55 4.70 -19.46
N ILE A 15 15.32 4.21 -19.26
CA ILE A 15 14.73 3.99 -17.95
C ILE A 15 14.46 2.49 -17.80
N ASP A 16 14.92 1.90 -16.70
CA ASP A 16 14.61 0.52 -16.31
C ASP A 16 13.71 0.57 -15.08
N GLY A 17 12.42 0.23 -15.25
CA GLY A 17 11.45 0.14 -14.16
C GLY A 17 11.38 -1.24 -13.51
N TYR A 18 12.22 -2.19 -13.94
CA TYR A 18 12.22 -3.55 -13.41
C TYR A 18 12.51 -3.61 -11.91
N PRO A 19 13.47 -2.85 -11.34
CA PRO A 19 13.73 -2.88 -9.90
C PRO A 19 12.50 -2.49 -9.07
N GLU A 20 11.71 -1.51 -9.51
CA GLU A 20 10.48 -1.08 -8.85
C GLU A 20 9.42 -2.19 -8.83
N VAL A 21 9.29 -2.94 -9.92
CA VAL A 21 8.40 -4.12 -9.99
C VAL A 21 8.87 -5.21 -9.01
N VAL A 22 10.19 -5.44 -8.94
CA VAL A 22 10.79 -6.39 -7.99
C VAL A 22 10.50 -5.98 -6.54
N TRP A 23 10.71 -4.71 -6.19
CA TRP A 23 10.44 -4.21 -4.85
C TRP A 23 8.97 -4.32 -4.45
N ALA A 24 8.05 -3.97 -5.36
CA ALA A 24 6.61 -4.14 -5.12
C ALA A 24 6.25 -5.61 -4.87
N GLN A 25 6.84 -6.54 -5.64
CA GLN A 25 6.59 -7.97 -5.47
C GLN A 25 7.16 -8.52 -4.16
N GLN A 26 8.38 -8.14 -3.80
CA GLN A 26 9.01 -8.51 -2.52
C GLN A 26 8.17 -8.06 -1.33
N LEU A 27 7.73 -6.79 -1.33
CA LEU A 27 6.83 -6.27 -0.30
C LEU A 27 5.55 -7.10 -0.20
N LYS A 28 4.94 -7.45 -1.33
CA LYS A 28 3.69 -8.24 -1.36
C LYS A 28 3.88 -9.60 -0.69
N GLU A 29 4.96 -10.29 -1.02
CA GLU A 29 5.29 -11.59 -0.44
C GLU A 29 5.51 -11.49 1.07
N ASP A 30 6.17 -10.43 1.53
CA ASP A 30 6.51 -10.22 2.95
C ASP A 30 5.32 -9.88 3.85
N ILE A 31 4.24 -9.32 3.30
CA ILE A 31 3.07 -8.88 4.09
C ILE A 31 1.85 -9.77 3.90
N LYS A 32 1.73 -10.49 2.77
CA LYS A 32 0.49 -11.16 2.37
C LYS A 32 -0.11 -12.06 3.46
N LEU A 33 0.68 -12.96 4.06
CA LEU A 33 0.18 -13.90 5.05
C LEU A 33 -0.29 -13.21 6.34
N ASP A 34 0.36 -12.12 6.74
CA ASP A 34 -0.01 -11.38 7.95
C ASP A 34 -1.27 -10.53 7.71
N ILE A 35 -1.43 -9.97 6.51
CA ILE A 35 -2.65 -9.28 6.10
C ILE A 35 -3.83 -10.25 5.99
N GLU A 36 -3.63 -11.44 5.42
CA GLU A 36 -4.66 -12.49 5.33
C GLU A 36 -5.17 -12.93 6.71
N ARG A 37 -4.30 -12.94 7.73
CA ARG A 37 -4.71 -13.20 9.12
C ARG A 37 -5.56 -12.08 9.72
N SER A 38 -5.25 -10.83 9.37
CA SER A 38 -5.94 -9.65 9.89
C SER A 38 -7.29 -9.40 9.18
N PHE A 39 -7.39 -9.79 7.91
CA PHE A 39 -8.60 -9.62 7.08
C PHE A 39 -9.09 -10.99 6.55
N PRO A 40 -9.94 -11.72 7.29
CA PRO A 40 -10.44 -13.04 6.86
C PRO A 40 -11.33 -12.98 5.60
N HIS A 41 -11.75 -11.80 5.18
CA HIS A 41 -12.52 -11.54 3.95
C HIS A 41 -11.73 -10.72 2.92
N LEU A 42 -10.40 -10.79 2.98
CA LEU A 42 -9.48 -10.17 2.04
C LEU A 42 -9.83 -10.56 0.59
N GLN A 43 -9.88 -9.56 -0.28
CA GLN A 43 -10.02 -9.76 -1.72
C GLN A 43 -8.68 -9.65 -2.41
N LEU A 44 -7.92 -8.60 -2.07
CA LEU A 44 -6.70 -8.27 -2.78
C LEU A 44 -5.70 -7.59 -1.84
N VAL A 45 -4.43 -7.94 -2.04
CA VAL A 45 -3.30 -7.11 -1.64
C VAL A 45 -2.62 -6.66 -2.93
N HIS A 46 -2.59 -5.35 -3.15
CA HIS A 46 -1.81 -4.72 -4.21
C HIS A 46 -0.65 -3.96 -3.61
N THR A 47 0.47 -3.98 -4.30
CA THR A 47 1.67 -3.26 -3.92
C THR A 47 2.21 -2.56 -5.14
N ALA A 48 2.86 -1.42 -4.92
CA ALA A 48 3.51 -0.65 -5.95
C ALA A 48 4.76 0.03 -5.38
N ALA A 49 5.63 0.50 -6.28
CA ALA A 49 6.76 1.35 -5.97
C ALA A 49 6.66 2.62 -6.82
N VAL A 50 7.18 3.74 -6.30
CA VAL A 50 7.30 4.96 -7.10
C VAL A 50 8.29 4.71 -8.23
N MET A 51 7.82 4.92 -9.46
CA MET A 51 8.61 4.68 -10.66
C MET A 51 9.84 5.59 -10.71
N HIS A 52 10.93 5.07 -11.27
CA HIS A 52 12.18 5.77 -11.59
C HIS A 52 13.09 6.07 -10.39
N GLN A 53 12.73 5.66 -9.17
CA GLN A 53 13.62 5.77 -8.00
C GLN A 53 14.83 4.82 -8.08
N SER A 54 14.72 3.75 -8.85
CA SER A 54 15.81 2.80 -9.03
C SER A 54 17.00 3.40 -9.77
N MET A 55 16.82 4.46 -10.55
CA MET A 55 17.87 5.06 -11.38
C MET A 55 19.02 5.63 -10.54
N ASP A 56 18.68 6.17 -9.37
CA ASP A 56 19.67 6.70 -8.43
C ASP A 56 20.22 5.63 -7.48
N THR A 57 19.51 4.52 -7.31
CA THR A 57 19.77 3.50 -6.29
C THR A 57 20.47 2.25 -6.84
N VAL A 58 20.10 1.81 -8.05
CA VAL A 58 20.58 0.58 -8.69
C VAL A 58 21.68 0.93 -9.68
N LYS A 59 22.93 0.61 -9.33
CA LYS A 59 24.13 0.95 -10.14
C LYS A 59 24.75 -0.23 -10.88
N GLY A 60 24.17 -1.43 -10.76
CA GLY A 60 24.68 -2.65 -11.35
C GLY A 60 23.57 -3.67 -11.61
N THR A 61 23.96 -4.91 -11.89
CA THR A 61 23.01 -5.98 -12.25
C THR A 61 22.23 -6.55 -11.06
N ALA A 62 22.63 -6.24 -9.83
CA ALA A 62 21.96 -6.69 -8.62
C ALA A 62 20.93 -5.64 -8.20
N VAL A 63 19.66 -6.06 -8.10
CA VAL A 63 18.59 -5.27 -7.49
C VAL A 63 18.64 -5.51 -5.98
N PRO A 64 18.93 -4.48 -5.15
CA PRO A 64 18.92 -4.62 -3.69
C PRO A 64 17.51 -4.93 -3.19
N HIS A 65 17.40 -5.50 -1.99
CA HIS A 65 16.09 -5.71 -1.40
C HIS A 65 15.44 -4.37 -1.07
N TYR A 66 14.10 -4.26 -1.16
CA TYR A 66 13.42 -2.98 -0.90
C TYR A 66 13.68 -2.41 0.51
N SER A 67 13.96 -3.26 1.49
CA SER A 67 14.26 -2.84 2.87
C SER A 67 15.67 -2.29 3.04
N GLU A 68 16.54 -2.43 2.03
CA GLU A 68 17.91 -1.92 2.01
C GLU A 68 18.01 -0.59 1.26
N THR A 69 16.87 -0.06 0.81
CA THR A 69 16.74 1.19 0.06
C THR A 69 15.76 2.13 0.74
N ASP A 70 15.78 3.39 0.32
CA ASP A 70 14.77 4.39 0.68
C ASP A 70 13.65 4.44 -0.38
N ALA A 71 13.35 3.31 -1.03
CA ALA A 71 12.29 3.23 -2.03
C ALA A 71 10.94 3.55 -1.40
N LEU A 72 10.21 4.48 -2.01
CA LEU A 72 8.84 4.81 -1.66
C LEU A 72 7.92 3.74 -2.21
N LEU A 73 7.26 3.04 -1.30
CA LEU A 73 6.37 1.94 -1.60
C LEU A 73 4.93 2.29 -1.27
N TYR A 74 4.02 1.52 -1.84
CA TYR A 74 2.61 1.58 -1.54
C TYR A 74 2.09 0.17 -1.31
N ALA A 75 1.29 -0.02 -0.26
CA ALA A 75 0.50 -1.22 -0.03
C ALA A 75 -0.98 -0.83 0.04
N GLY A 76 -1.81 -1.52 -0.72
CA GLY A 76 -3.25 -1.40 -0.58
C GLY A 76 -3.95 -2.73 -0.40
N ILE A 77 -4.98 -2.69 0.42
CA ILE A 77 -5.68 -3.84 0.96
C ILE A 77 -7.16 -3.68 0.65
N GLU A 78 -7.71 -4.58 -0.13
CA GLU A 78 -9.13 -4.60 -0.49
C GLU A 78 -9.86 -5.69 0.29
N THR A 79 -10.96 -5.32 0.95
CA THR A 79 -11.78 -6.24 1.73
C THR A 79 -13.26 -6.05 1.43
N LYS A 80 -14.02 -7.15 1.49
CA LYS A 80 -15.48 -7.11 1.39
C LYS A 80 -16.09 -6.55 2.67
N GLY A 81 -17.19 -5.82 2.50
CA GLY A 81 -18.02 -5.31 3.58
C GLY A 81 -17.87 -3.80 3.77
N ALA A 82 -18.85 -3.21 4.47
CA ALA A 82 -18.84 -1.80 4.78
C ALA A 82 -17.79 -1.47 5.84
N PHE A 83 -17.16 -0.29 5.73
CA PHE A 83 -16.44 0.28 6.84
C PHE A 83 -17.43 0.86 7.85
N THR A 84 -17.46 0.27 9.05
CA THR A 84 -18.35 0.66 10.15
C THR A 84 -17.63 1.45 11.24
N GLY A 85 -16.30 1.53 11.18
CA GLY A 85 -15.47 2.11 12.23
C GLY A 85 -15.50 1.32 13.54
N SER A 86 -15.87 0.04 13.48
CA SER A 86 -15.90 -0.85 14.64
C SER A 86 -14.50 -1.08 15.22
N SER A 87 -14.44 -1.46 16.49
CA SER A 87 -13.19 -1.76 17.17
C SER A 87 -12.42 -2.88 16.47
N GLU A 88 -13.12 -3.91 15.98
CA GLU A 88 -12.52 -5.03 15.25
C GLU A 88 -11.87 -4.58 13.92
N GLN A 89 -12.52 -3.66 13.18
CA GLN A 89 -11.95 -3.12 11.95
C GLN A 89 -10.71 -2.27 12.24
N TRP A 90 -10.75 -1.44 13.28
CA TRP A 90 -9.60 -0.64 13.66
C TRP A 90 -8.45 -1.48 14.23
N GLU A 91 -8.75 -2.58 14.92
CA GLU A 91 -7.73 -3.55 15.35
C GLU A 91 -7.03 -4.19 14.14
N ALA A 92 -7.79 -4.67 13.15
CA ALA A 92 -7.25 -5.23 11.91
C ALA A 92 -6.40 -4.22 11.12
N ILE A 93 -6.87 -2.97 11.01
CA ILE A 93 -6.11 -1.87 10.39
C ILE A 93 -4.81 -1.63 11.16
N THR A 94 -4.87 -1.53 12.49
CA THR A 94 -3.70 -1.24 13.33
C THR A 94 -2.65 -2.34 13.20
N GLU A 95 -3.07 -3.60 13.25
CA GLU A 95 -2.16 -4.75 13.12
C GLU A 95 -1.49 -4.77 11.74
N SER A 96 -2.27 -4.50 10.69
CA SER A 96 -1.78 -4.43 9.31
C SER A 96 -0.78 -3.30 9.12
N VAL A 97 -1.11 -2.09 9.60
CA VAL A 97 -0.21 -0.94 9.53
C VAL A 97 1.07 -1.21 10.29
N ARG A 98 0.99 -1.75 11.51
CA ARG A 98 2.17 -2.09 12.32
C ARG A 98 3.06 -3.10 11.61
N THR A 99 2.46 -4.12 11.01
CA THR A 99 3.17 -5.14 10.23
C THR A 99 3.90 -4.50 9.05
N ILE A 100 3.20 -3.67 8.27
CA ILE A 100 3.77 -3.03 7.08
C ILE A 100 4.87 -2.02 7.45
N GLN A 101 4.65 -1.16 8.45
CA GLN A 101 5.64 -0.22 8.98
C GLN A 101 6.86 -0.90 9.64
N SER A 102 6.76 -2.19 9.97
CA SER A 102 7.92 -2.96 10.43
C SER A 102 8.86 -3.37 9.30
N LYS A 103 8.37 -3.41 8.05
CA LYS A 103 9.15 -3.80 6.87
C LYS A 103 9.97 -2.64 6.29
N THR A 104 9.40 -1.45 6.27
CA THR A 104 10.06 -0.21 5.82
C THR A 104 9.41 1.00 6.46
N ALA A 105 10.14 2.11 6.58
CA ALA A 105 9.59 3.38 7.04
C ALA A 105 8.85 4.15 5.93
N PHE A 106 9.13 3.83 4.66
CA PHE A 106 8.79 4.62 3.48
C PHE A 106 7.66 3.97 2.68
N ILE A 107 6.49 3.80 3.32
CA ILE A 107 5.36 3.10 2.73
C ILE A 107 4.02 3.76 3.04
N ASP A 108 3.31 4.14 1.98
CA ASP A 108 1.91 4.56 2.07
C ASP A 108 1.01 3.33 2.17
N ILE A 109 -0.01 3.40 3.02
CA ILE A 109 -0.87 2.25 3.32
C ILE A 109 -2.33 2.62 3.11
N GLY A 110 -3.01 1.91 2.21
CA GLY A 110 -4.43 2.10 1.90
C GLY A 110 -5.28 0.87 2.21
N PHE A 111 -6.52 1.10 2.64
CA PHE A 111 -7.55 0.08 2.80
C PHE A 111 -8.78 0.49 2.02
N GLN A 112 -9.37 -0.47 1.32
CA GLN A 112 -10.60 -0.31 0.54
C GLN A 112 -11.65 -1.28 1.07
N PHE A 113 -12.74 -0.72 1.60
CA PHE A 113 -13.88 -1.48 2.10
C PHE A 113 -15.01 -1.43 1.07
N ILE A 114 -15.25 -2.55 0.38
CA ILE A 114 -16.21 -2.62 -0.73
C ILE A 114 -17.56 -3.16 -0.21
N GLU A 115 -18.56 -2.30 -0.19
CA GLU A 115 -19.95 -2.65 0.10
C GLU A 115 -20.73 -2.91 -1.19
N THR A 116 -20.65 -4.14 -1.70
CA THR A 116 -21.31 -4.54 -2.94
C THR A 116 -22.83 -4.28 -2.95
N LYS A 117 -23.50 -4.37 -1.80
CA LYS A 117 -24.95 -4.15 -1.70
C LYS A 117 -25.37 -2.70 -1.95
N ARG A 118 -24.50 -1.74 -1.62
CA ARG A 118 -24.71 -0.31 -1.84
C ARG A 118 -23.91 0.24 -3.02
N ASN A 119 -23.18 -0.63 -3.71
CA ASN A 119 -22.22 -0.25 -4.73
C ASN A 119 -21.24 0.84 -4.24
N ALA A 120 -20.79 0.73 -2.98
CA ALA A 120 -20.04 1.77 -2.31
C ALA A 120 -18.64 1.33 -1.87
N ILE A 121 -17.72 2.28 -1.80
CA ILE A 121 -16.35 2.08 -1.32
C ILE A 121 -15.97 3.13 -0.26
N THR A 122 -15.43 2.66 0.85
CA THR A 122 -14.76 3.53 1.83
C THR A 122 -13.27 3.33 1.76
N HIS A 123 -12.52 4.42 1.69
CA HIS A 123 -11.06 4.38 1.71
C HIS A 123 -10.56 4.77 3.10
N VAL A 124 -9.62 4.00 3.65
CA VAL A 124 -8.83 4.41 4.81
C VAL A 124 -7.38 4.50 4.38
N SER A 125 -6.73 5.64 4.59
CA SER A 125 -5.31 5.85 4.28
C SER A 125 -4.55 6.14 5.57
N CYS A 126 -3.47 5.40 5.79
CA CYS A 126 -2.60 5.53 6.95
C CYS A 126 -1.21 6.02 6.51
N PRO A 127 -0.58 6.91 7.28
CA PRO A 127 0.69 7.50 6.90
C PRO A 127 1.87 6.52 7.00
N PRO A 128 2.97 6.82 6.29
CA PRO A 128 4.24 6.13 6.46
C PRO A 128 4.80 6.36 7.88
N LYS A 129 5.74 5.50 8.28
CA LYS A 129 6.27 5.49 9.65
C LYS A 129 7.08 6.75 9.97
N ASP A 130 7.75 7.31 8.98
CA ASP A 130 8.52 8.56 9.09
C ASP A 130 7.63 9.78 9.40
N THR A 131 6.34 9.68 9.06
CA THR A 131 5.30 10.67 9.37
C THR A 131 4.62 10.35 10.70
N ALA A 132 4.15 9.11 10.89
CA ALA A 132 3.61 8.67 12.18
C ALA A 132 3.74 7.14 12.37
N ALA A 133 4.37 6.73 13.46
CA ALA A 133 4.40 5.33 13.88
C ALA A 133 3.07 4.94 14.53
N ILE A 134 2.41 3.92 13.98
CA ILE A 134 1.12 3.40 14.48
C ILE A 134 1.35 2.07 15.20
N THR A 135 1.07 2.06 16.50
CA THR A 135 1.22 0.89 17.38
C THR A 135 -0.05 0.55 18.16
N THR A 136 -1.00 1.49 18.23
CA THR A 136 -2.28 1.32 18.94
C THR A 136 -3.46 1.74 18.09
N ILE A 137 -4.65 1.25 18.46
CA ILE A 137 -5.93 1.62 17.82
C ILE A 137 -6.17 3.14 17.88
N GLN A 138 -5.86 3.77 19.02
CA GLN A 138 -6.06 5.22 19.17
C GLN A 138 -5.16 6.02 18.23
N GLN A 139 -3.94 5.54 17.97
CA GLN A 139 -3.05 6.15 16.98
C GLN A 139 -3.58 5.96 15.57
N ALA A 140 -4.04 4.75 15.22
CA ALA A 140 -4.63 4.50 13.91
C ALA A 140 -5.85 5.40 13.66
N GLN A 141 -6.76 5.52 14.64
CA GLN A 141 -7.94 6.39 14.55
C GLN A 141 -7.59 7.88 14.42
N ALA A 142 -6.50 8.33 15.04
CA ALA A 142 -6.10 9.73 15.03
C ALA A 142 -5.29 10.12 13.78
N GLN A 143 -4.52 9.19 13.23
CA GLN A 143 -3.53 9.46 12.17
C GLN A 143 -3.97 8.96 10.80
N CYS A 144 -4.77 7.90 10.73
CA CYS A 144 -5.35 7.47 9.47
C CYS A 144 -6.53 8.38 9.10
N SER A 145 -6.66 8.66 7.81
CA SER A 145 -7.81 9.36 7.25
C SER A 145 -8.79 8.34 6.69
N SER A 146 -10.08 8.50 7.00
CA SER A 146 -11.14 7.75 6.33
C SER A 146 -11.94 8.70 5.45
N SER A 147 -12.15 8.32 4.20
CA SER A 147 -13.10 8.99 3.33
C SER A 147 -14.50 8.40 3.53
N GLY A 148 -15.57 9.15 3.26
CA GLY A 148 -16.94 8.62 3.36
C GLY A 148 -17.16 7.46 2.37
N PRO A 149 -18.29 6.73 2.45
CA PRO A 149 -18.64 5.80 1.39
C PRO A 149 -18.90 6.57 0.09
N TYR A 150 -18.18 6.24 -0.98
CA TYR A 150 -18.43 6.76 -2.33
C TYR A 150 -19.11 5.70 -3.17
N ASP A 151 -20.11 6.09 -3.94
CA ASP A 151 -20.69 5.21 -4.96
C ASP A 151 -19.66 4.98 -6.07
N LEU A 152 -19.46 3.71 -6.43
CA LEU A 152 -18.42 3.26 -7.36
C LEU A 152 -18.68 3.68 -8.81
N GLU A 153 -19.94 3.95 -9.18
CA GLU A 153 -20.31 4.35 -10.55
C GLU A 153 -20.26 5.87 -10.74
N THR A 154 -20.72 6.61 -9.74
CA THR A 154 -20.92 8.07 -9.82
C THR A 154 -19.81 8.86 -9.14
N GLY A 155 -19.02 8.22 -8.28
CA GLY A 155 -17.97 8.87 -7.49
C GLY A 155 -18.51 9.86 -6.45
N GLN A 156 -19.82 9.86 -6.18
CA GLN A 156 -20.45 10.74 -5.21
C GLN A 156 -20.50 10.10 -3.82
N LEU A 157 -20.51 10.93 -2.78
CA LEU A 157 -20.72 10.46 -1.41
C LEU A 157 -22.12 9.84 -1.28
N VAL A 158 -22.18 8.64 -0.72
CA VAL A 158 -23.43 7.97 -0.35
C VAL A 158 -23.92 8.56 0.96
N GLN A 159 -25.12 9.14 0.95
CA GLN A 159 -25.77 9.72 2.14
C GLN A 159 -26.41 8.65 3.03
#